data_AF-A0A1V9V8N7-F1
#
_entry.id   AF-A0A1V9V8N7-F1
#
_cell.length_a   1.000
_cell.length_b   1.000
_cell.length_c   1.000
_cell.angle_alpha   90.00
_cell.angle_beta   90.00
_cell.angle_gamma   90.00
#
_symmetry.space_group_name_H-M   'P 1'
#
loop_
_entity.id
_entity.type
_entity.pdbx_description
1 polymer ?
#
loop_
_entity_poly.entity_id
_entity_poly.type
_entity_poly.pdbx_seq_one_letter_code
_entity_poly.pdbx_strand_id
1 'polypeptide(L)'
;KKTVSTKNGVIIKNILNEMLDITKKNVCEDINSALKVLDSYSRLDFTNKIENDNGKIAIGINNLAQIITQMLTENKSNGLTLDDSSKILLSNVNELNRSSNAAAANLEETAAALEEITSNIRNTTSNIAKMSNLSNSVTASASQGEKLANKTTVAMLFPLFAFSLAFSTISFISFAA
;
A
#
# COMPACT_ATOMS: atom_id res chain seq x y z
N LYS A 1 3.45 38.29 -93.30
CA LYS A 1 2.53 38.13 -92.12
C LYS A 1 2.40 36.67 -91.64
N LYS A 2 2.32 35.65 -92.51
CA LYS A 2 2.22 34.22 -92.10
C LYS A 2 3.43 33.69 -91.32
N THR A 3 4.67 34.07 -91.69
CA THR A 3 5.93 33.60 -91.06
C THR A 3 6.18 34.09 -89.62
N VAL A 4 5.66 35.25 -89.25
CA VAL A 4 5.79 35.80 -87.87
C VAL A 4 4.83 35.08 -86.91
N SER A 5 3.65 34.70 -87.40
CA SER A 5 2.66 33.95 -86.62
C SER A 5 3.14 32.54 -86.27
N THR A 6 3.87 31.87 -87.18
CA THR A 6 4.46 30.54 -86.94
C THR A 6 5.58 30.60 -85.90
N LYS A 7 6.39 31.67 -85.92
CA LYS A 7 7.50 31.86 -84.98
C LYS A 7 6.99 32.09 -83.54
N ASN A 8 5.94 32.88 -83.38
CA ASN A 8 5.32 33.12 -82.07
C ASN A 8 4.67 31.86 -81.49
N GLY A 9 4.02 31.03 -82.31
CA GLY A 9 3.44 29.75 -81.86
C GLY A 9 4.48 28.76 -81.35
N VAL A 10 5.67 28.70 -81.99
CA VAL A 10 6.78 27.85 -81.54
C VAL A 10 7.35 28.32 -80.19
N ILE A 11 7.48 29.63 -79.98
CA ILE A 11 7.96 30.20 -78.71
C ILE A 11 6.99 29.84 -77.57
N ILE A 12 5.69 30.00 -77.79
CA ILE A 12 4.65 29.68 -76.79
C ILE A 12 4.69 28.18 -76.45
N LYS A 13 4.79 27.31 -77.45
CA LYS A 13 4.93 25.86 -77.23
C LYS A 13 6.14 25.53 -76.35
N ASN A 14 7.29 26.15 -76.60
CA ASN A 14 8.50 25.89 -75.82
C ASN A 14 8.35 26.34 -74.37
N ILE A 15 7.80 27.53 -74.13
CA ILE A 15 7.54 28.05 -72.79
C ILE A 15 6.56 27.15 -72.03
N LEU A 16 5.47 26.71 -72.68
CA LEU A 16 4.49 25.82 -72.05
C LEU A 16 5.10 24.46 -71.69
N ASN A 17 5.96 23.91 -72.54
CA ASN A 17 6.65 22.65 -72.27
C ASN A 17 7.67 22.79 -71.12
N GLU A 18 8.39 23.91 -71.06
CA GLU A 18 9.31 24.21 -69.97
C GLU A 18 8.55 24.39 -68.64
N MET A 19 7.43 25.11 -68.65
CA MET A 19 6.54 25.22 -67.49
C MET A 19 6.04 23.84 -67.05
N LEU A 20 5.60 22.98 -67.99
CA LEU A 20 5.16 21.63 -67.68
C LEU A 20 6.28 20.79 -67.03
N ASP A 21 7.51 20.87 -67.55
CA ASP A 21 8.65 20.12 -67.02
C ASP A 21 9.06 20.61 -65.62
N ILE A 22 9.05 21.93 -65.40
CA ILE A 22 9.29 22.53 -64.08
C ILE A 22 8.20 22.13 -63.09
N THR A 23 6.92 22.16 -63.51
CA THR A 23 5.79 21.74 -62.67
C THR A 23 5.88 20.26 -62.31
N LYS A 24 6.19 19.38 -63.27
CA LYS A 24 6.36 17.94 -62.98
C LYS A 24 7.48 17.69 -61.98
N LYS A 25 8.63 18.34 -62.18
CA LYS A 25 9.81 18.18 -61.29
C LYS A 25 9.59 18.72 -59.88
N ASN A 26 8.91 19.84 -59.74
CA ASN A 26 8.75 20.48 -58.42
C ASN A 26 7.45 20.08 -57.71
N VAL A 27 6.36 19.86 -58.44
CA VAL A 27 5.04 19.55 -57.88
C VAL A 27 4.83 18.04 -57.88
N CYS A 28 4.36 17.50 -59.01
CA CYS A 28 4.08 16.09 -59.21
C CYS A 28 3.82 15.80 -60.71
N GLU A 29 3.96 14.55 -61.13
CA GLU A 29 3.63 14.07 -62.47
C GLU A 29 2.12 14.04 -62.71
N ASP A 30 1.33 13.64 -61.70
CA ASP A 30 -0.15 13.68 -61.72
C ASP A 30 -0.72 14.39 -60.48
N ILE A 31 -1.21 15.62 -60.70
CA ILE A 31 -1.85 16.44 -59.65
C ILE A 31 -3.12 15.78 -59.13
N ASN A 32 -3.86 15.04 -59.95
CA ASN A 32 -5.10 14.40 -59.51
C ASN A 32 -4.82 13.26 -58.52
N SER A 33 -3.72 12.52 -58.72
CA SER A 33 -3.25 11.51 -57.78
C SER A 33 -2.92 12.14 -56.43
N ALA A 34 -2.17 13.25 -56.43
CA ALA A 34 -1.83 13.99 -55.21
C ALA A 34 -3.09 14.51 -54.48
N LEU A 35 -4.07 15.04 -55.22
CA LEU A 35 -5.34 15.51 -54.64
C LEU A 35 -6.14 14.38 -53.98
N LYS A 36 -6.18 13.18 -54.60
CA LYS A 36 -6.86 12.01 -54.01
C LYS A 36 -6.20 11.52 -52.72
N VAL A 37 -4.87 11.54 -52.67
CA VAL A 37 -4.11 11.18 -51.46
C VAL A 37 -4.36 12.21 -50.36
N LEU A 38 -4.28 13.51 -50.67
CA LEU A 38 -4.58 14.58 -49.71
C LEU A 38 -6.02 14.54 -49.20
N ASP A 39 -6.97 14.19 -50.06
CA ASP A 39 -8.36 13.97 -49.68
C ASP A 39 -8.51 12.78 -48.70
N SER A 40 -7.72 11.70 -48.88
CA SER A 40 -7.65 10.60 -47.90
C SER A 40 -7.08 11.07 -46.56
N TYR A 41 -6.03 11.89 -46.59
CA TYR A 41 -5.39 12.41 -45.37
C TYR A 41 -6.33 13.36 -44.60
N SER A 42 -7.20 14.09 -45.30
CA SER A 42 -8.24 14.92 -44.67
C SER A 42 -9.22 14.11 -43.81
N ARG A 43 -9.39 12.82 -44.14
CA ARG A 43 -10.17 11.84 -43.38
C ARG A 43 -9.33 11.04 -42.37
N LEU A 44 -8.11 11.49 -42.10
CA LEU A 44 -7.13 10.82 -41.22
C LEU A 44 -6.69 9.43 -41.73
N ASP A 45 -6.88 9.15 -43.01
CA ASP A 45 -6.44 7.92 -43.64
C ASP A 45 -5.09 8.13 -44.35
N PHE A 46 -4.01 7.82 -43.63
CA PHE A 46 -2.62 7.93 -44.12
C PHE A 46 -2.10 6.65 -44.80
N THR A 47 -2.98 5.72 -45.18
CA THR A 47 -2.57 4.44 -45.79
C THR A 47 -2.21 4.58 -47.28
N ASN A 48 -2.82 5.56 -47.96
CA ASN A 48 -2.58 5.85 -49.37
C ASN A 48 -1.30 6.67 -49.56
N LYS A 49 -0.58 6.46 -50.68
CA LYS A 49 0.65 7.18 -51.03
C LYS A 49 0.64 7.56 -52.50
N ILE A 50 1.37 8.61 -52.85
CA ILE A 50 1.58 8.99 -54.25
C ILE A 50 2.66 8.07 -54.83
N GLU A 51 2.32 7.23 -55.80
CA GLU A 51 3.24 6.27 -56.42
C GLU A 51 3.80 6.77 -57.75
N ASN A 52 5.03 6.35 -58.08
CA ASN A 52 5.70 6.64 -59.35
C ASN A 52 5.81 8.15 -59.68
N ASP A 53 6.02 8.98 -58.67
CA ASP A 53 6.11 10.43 -58.82
C ASP A 53 7.41 10.97 -58.22
N ASN A 54 8.19 11.67 -59.04
CA ASN A 54 9.49 12.25 -58.64
C ASN A 54 9.38 13.74 -58.30
N GLY A 55 8.18 14.30 -58.29
CA GLY A 55 7.93 15.67 -57.89
C GLY A 55 8.32 15.91 -56.43
N LYS A 56 9.03 17.01 -56.16
CA LYS A 56 9.48 17.33 -54.78
C LYS A 56 8.32 17.42 -53.79
N ILE A 57 7.18 17.98 -54.19
CA ILE A 57 5.99 18.06 -53.33
C ILE A 57 5.39 16.68 -53.10
N ALA A 58 5.27 15.82 -54.12
CA ALA A 58 4.77 14.45 -53.96
C ALA A 58 5.62 13.65 -52.94
N ILE A 59 6.95 13.74 -53.04
CA ILE A 59 7.88 13.15 -52.08
C ILE A 59 7.66 13.73 -50.67
N GLY A 60 7.51 15.05 -50.56
CA GLY A 60 7.23 15.72 -49.28
C GLY A 60 5.94 15.25 -48.62
N ILE A 61 4.87 15.06 -49.40
CA ILE A 61 3.57 14.54 -48.92
C ILE A 61 3.70 13.11 -48.39
N ASN A 62 4.41 12.24 -49.12
CA ASN A 62 4.66 10.87 -48.68
C ASN A 62 5.50 10.82 -47.40
N ASN A 63 6.55 11.64 -47.30
CA ASN A 63 7.38 11.74 -46.09
C ASN A 63 6.55 12.22 -44.89
N LEU A 64 5.67 13.20 -45.08
CA LEU A 64 4.78 13.68 -44.02
C LEU A 64 3.86 12.56 -43.53
N ALA A 65 3.27 11.77 -44.43
CA ALA A 65 2.42 10.64 -44.08
C ALA A 65 3.16 9.56 -43.29
N GLN A 66 4.42 9.29 -43.66
CA GLN A 66 5.26 8.34 -42.93
C GLN A 66 5.50 8.81 -41.49
N ILE A 67 5.85 10.09 -41.30
CA ILE A 67 6.06 10.67 -39.96
C ILE A 67 4.78 10.60 -39.13
N ILE A 68 3.64 10.94 -39.72
CA ILE A 68 2.34 10.85 -39.02
C ILE A 68 2.02 9.41 -38.64
N THR A 69 2.22 8.46 -39.55
CA THR A 69 1.97 7.03 -39.28
C THR A 69 2.87 6.51 -38.16
N GLN A 70 4.14 6.91 -38.14
CA GLN A 70 5.07 6.59 -37.06
C GLN A 70 4.59 7.16 -35.72
N MET A 71 4.18 8.44 -35.70
CA MET A 71 3.65 9.09 -34.49
C MET A 71 2.38 8.40 -33.98
N LEU A 72 1.46 8.01 -34.87
CA LEU A 72 0.25 7.28 -34.51
C LEU A 72 0.57 5.88 -33.96
N THR A 73 1.58 5.21 -34.51
CA THR A 73 2.04 3.90 -34.02
C THR A 73 2.64 4.01 -32.62
N GLU A 74 3.46 5.03 -32.38
CA GLU A 74 4.03 5.31 -31.07
C GLU A 74 2.94 5.68 -30.05
N ASN A 75 2.00 6.56 -30.42
CA ASN A 75 0.85 6.91 -29.58
C ASN A 75 0.00 5.69 -29.22
N LYS A 76 -0.21 4.77 -30.16
CA LYS A 76 -0.91 3.50 -29.88
C LYS A 76 -0.13 2.65 -28.87
N SER A 77 1.17 2.51 -29.05
CA SER A 77 2.04 1.77 -28.10
C SER A 77 2.00 2.38 -26.70
N ASN A 78 2.07 3.71 -26.62
CA ASN A 78 1.96 4.45 -25.37
C ASN A 78 0.59 4.22 -24.71
N GLY A 79 -0.49 4.27 -25.49
CA GLY A 79 -1.85 4.00 -25.00
C GLY A 79 -2.02 2.60 -24.41
N LEU A 80 -1.48 1.57 -25.08
CA LEU A 80 -1.47 0.20 -24.56
C LEU A 80 -0.66 0.07 -23.28
N THR A 81 0.51 0.71 -23.23
CA THR A 81 1.37 0.71 -22.03
C THR A 81 0.68 1.39 -20.84
N LEU A 82 -0.05 2.48 -21.10
CA LEU A 82 -0.82 3.20 -20.09
C LEU A 82 -2.00 2.37 -19.57
N ASP A 83 -2.69 1.64 -20.45
CA ASP A 83 -3.79 0.74 -20.09
C ASP A 83 -3.29 -0.40 -19.18
N ASP A 84 -2.20 -1.06 -19.54
CA ASP A 84 -1.58 -2.12 -18.73
C ASP A 84 -1.11 -1.58 -17.36
N SER A 85 -0.46 -0.41 -17.36
CA SER A 85 -0.03 0.26 -16.12
C SER A 85 -1.22 0.60 -15.22
N SER A 86 -2.33 1.03 -15.80
CA SER A 86 -3.56 1.37 -15.06
C SER A 86 -4.21 0.12 -14.46
N LYS A 87 -4.22 -1.00 -15.17
CA LYS A 87 -4.70 -2.30 -14.64
C LYS A 87 -3.86 -2.80 -13.48
N ILE A 88 -2.52 -2.71 -13.59
CA ILE A 88 -1.61 -3.05 -12.50
C ILE A 88 -1.87 -2.15 -11.29
N LEU A 89 -1.99 -0.84 -11.50
CA LEU A 89 -2.28 0.11 -10.42
C LEU A 89 -3.61 -0.22 -9.73
N LEU A 90 -4.66 -0.53 -10.49
CA LEU A 90 -5.96 -0.93 -9.93
C LEU A 90 -5.84 -2.20 -9.09
N SER A 91 -5.09 -3.20 -9.55
CA SER A 91 -4.82 -4.41 -8.77
C SER A 91 -4.08 -4.11 -7.47
N ASN A 92 -3.06 -3.26 -7.52
CA ASN A 92 -2.30 -2.86 -6.34
C ASN A 92 -3.17 -2.10 -5.32
N VAL A 93 -4.04 -1.20 -5.80
CA VAL A 93 -4.98 -0.47 -4.94
C VAL A 93 -5.98 -1.41 -4.28
N ASN A 94 -6.49 -2.41 -5.01
CA ASN A 94 -7.39 -3.42 -4.44
C ASN A 94 -6.70 -4.26 -3.36
N GLU A 95 -5.47 -4.72 -3.61
CA GLU A 95 -4.70 -5.50 -2.64
C GLU A 95 -4.34 -4.67 -1.39
N LEU A 96 -3.98 -3.39 -1.60
CA LEU A 96 -3.74 -2.45 -0.52
C LEU A 96 -5.00 -2.23 0.33
N ASN A 97 -6.16 -2.05 -0.31
CA ASN A 97 -7.43 -1.86 0.40
C ASN A 97 -7.77 -3.09 1.25
N ARG A 98 -7.61 -4.30 0.68
CA ARG A 98 -7.80 -5.56 1.40
C ARG A 98 -6.85 -5.69 2.59
N SER A 99 -5.57 -5.39 2.38
CA SER A 99 -4.55 -5.45 3.44
C SER A 99 -4.82 -4.43 4.54
N SER A 100 -5.26 -3.21 4.18
CA SER A 100 -5.62 -2.16 5.13
C SER A 100 -6.84 -2.55 5.97
N ASN A 101 -7.87 -3.14 5.35
CA ASN A 101 -9.05 -3.61 6.08
C ASN A 101 -8.72 -4.77 7.02
N ALA A 102 -7.88 -5.71 6.57
CA ALA A 102 -7.41 -6.80 7.42
C ALA A 102 -6.55 -6.27 8.59
N ALA A 103 -5.67 -5.30 8.35
CA ALA A 103 -4.89 -4.65 9.40
C ALA A 103 -5.77 -3.92 10.41
N ALA A 104 -6.82 -3.22 9.95
CA ALA A 104 -7.79 -2.57 10.84
C ALA A 104 -8.54 -3.59 11.71
N ALA A 105 -9.01 -4.70 11.13
CA ALA A 105 -9.66 -5.77 11.87
C ALA A 105 -8.73 -6.42 12.92
N ASN A 106 -7.47 -6.68 12.57
CA ASN A 106 -6.48 -7.21 13.51
C ASN A 106 -6.17 -6.22 14.66
N LEU A 107 -6.18 -4.92 14.38
CA LEU A 107 -6.03 -3.88 15.41
C LEU A 107 -7.23 -3.83 16.36
N GLU A 108 -8.45 -4.02 15.84
CA GLU A 108 -9.66 -4.13 16.64
C GLU A 108 -9.62 -5.37 17.56
N GLU A 109 -9.20 -6.52 17.04
CA GLU A 109 -9.02 -7.74 17.83
C GLU A 109 -7.93 -7.57 18.90
N THR A 110 -6.81 -6.95 18.55
CA THR A 110 -5.72 -6.65 19.51
C THR A 110 -6.21 -5.71 20.62
N ALA A 111 -7.02 -4.71 20.28
CA ALA A 111 -7.60 -3.79 21.27
C ALA A 111 -8.57 -4.51 22.21
N ALA A 112 -9.45 -5.36 21.67
CA ALA A 112 -10.36 -6.18 22.49
C ALA A 112 -9.61 -7.12 23.44
N ALA A 113 -8.55 -7.78 22.95
CA ALA A 113 -7.70 -8.63 23.78
C ALA A 113 -7.00 -7.83 24.90
N LEU A 114 -6.55 -6.60 24.60
CA LEU A 114 -5.97 -5.71 25.62
C LEU A 114 -6.99 -5.25 26.66
N GLU A 115 -8.24 -5.01 26.28
CA GLU A 115 -9.32 -4.70 27.22
C GLU A 115 -9.57 -5.87 28.18
N GLU A 116 -9.60 -7.11 27.66
CA GLU A 116 -9.77 -8.31 28.46
C GLU A 116 -8.60 -8.51 29.44
N ILE A 117 -7.35 -8.38 28.95
CA ILE A 117 -6.15 -8.46 29.80
C ILE A 117 -6.21 -7.41 30.90
N THR A 118 -6.58 -6.18 30.57
CA THR A 118 -6.68 -5.09 31.55
C THR A 118 -7.77 -5.37 32.60
N SER A 119 -8.91 -5.92 32.19
CA SER A 119 -9.97 -6.38 33.09
C SER A 119 -9.47 -7.47 34.06
N ASN A 120 -8.77 -8.47 33.52
CA ASN A 120 -8.17 -9.54 34.31
C ASN A 120 -7.11 -9.03 35.30
N ILE A 121 -6.29 -8.05 34.89
CA ILE A 121 -5.34 -7.37 35.78
C ILE A 121 -6.08 -6.68 36.93
N ARG A 122 -7.13 -5.90 36.66
CA ARG A 122 -7.93 -5.24 37.71
C ARG A 122 -8.51 -6.23 38.73
N ASN A 123 -9.07 -7.33 38.24
CA ASN A 123 -9.60 -8.40 39.09
C ASN A 123 -8.51 -9.05 39.95
N THR A 124 -7.35 -9.31 39.35
CA THR A 124 -6.19 -9.88 40.05
C THR A 124 -5.68 -8.93 41.14
N THR A 125 -5.56 -7.64 40.84
CA THR A 125 -5.16 -6.61 41.83
C THR A 125 -6.16 -6.53 42.98
N SER A 126 -7.48 -6.60 42.71
CA SER A 126 -8.50 -6.65 43.76
C SER A 126 -8.34 -7.88 44.66
N ASN A 127 -8.08 -9.05 44.07
CA ASN A 127 -7.84 -10.28 44.82
C ASN A 127 -6.56 -10.21 45.65
N ILE A 128 -5.50 -9.59 45.15
CA ILE A 128 -4.26 -9.35 45.92
C ILE A 128 -4.55 -8.47 47.15
N ALA A 129 -5.36 -7.41 47.01
CA ALA A 129 -5.74 -6.58 48.15
C ALA A 129 -6.54 -7.36 49.20
N LYS A 130 -7.48 -8.21 48.78
CA LYS A 130 -8.21 -9.13 49.68
C LYS A 130 -7.27 -10.10 50.38
N MET A 131 -6.31 -10.68 49.65
CA MET A 131 -5.30 -11.58 50.19
C MET A 131 -4.47 -10.90 51.27
N SER A 132 -4.02 -9.66 51.03
CA SER A 132 -3.27 -8.87 52.01
C SER A 132 -4.07 -8.65 53.30
N ASN A 133 -5.35 -8.28 53.20
CA ASN A 133 -6.22 -8.12 54.37
C ASN A 133 -6.43 -9.43 55.14
N LEU A 134 -6.60 -10.54 54.43
CA LEU A 134 -6.72 -11.87 55.05
C LEU A 134 -5.42 -12.26 55.76
N SER A 135 -4.26 -12.08 55.12
CA SER A 135 -2.94 -12.35 55.71
C SER A 135 -2.69 -11.51 56.97
N ASN A 136 -3.13 -10.25 57.00
CA ASN A 136 -3.06 -9.41 58.20
C ASN A 136 -3.94 -9.97 59.33
N SER A 137 -5.16 -10.40 59.01
CA SER A 137 -6.09 -10.98 59.97
C SER A 137 -5.60 -12.32 60.54
N VAL A 138 -5.00 -13.16 59.69
CA VAL A 138 -4.38 -14.43 60.09
C VAL A 138 -3.16 -14.16 60.99
N THR A 139 -2.30 -13.21 60.63
CA THR A 139 -1.14 -12.83 61.46
C THR A 139 -1.57 -12.34 62.83
N ALA A 140 -2.60 -11.48 62.91
CA ALA A 140 -3.15 -11.00 64.18
C ALA A 140 -3.72 -12.14 65.03
N SER A 141 -4.48 -13.05 64.40
CA SER A 141 -5.07 -14.22 65.07
C SER A 141 -3.99 -15.17 65.60
N ALA A 142 -2.95 -15.42 64.82
CA ALA A 142 -1.81 -16.24 65.22
C ALA A 142 -1.04 -15.62 66.40
N SER A 143 -0.79 -14.30 66.36
CA SER A 143 -0.16 -13.58 67.48
C SER A 143 -1.01 -13.59 68.76
N GLN A 144 -2.34 -13.48 68.62
CA GLN A 144 -3.24 -13.60 69.75
C GLN A 144 -3.24 -15.04 70.31
N GLY A 145 -3.24 -16.04 69.45
CA GLY A 145 -3.12 -17.46 69.82
C GLY A 145 -1.82 -17.75 70.57
N GLU A 146 -0.70 -17.22 70.09
CA GLU A 146 0.61 -17.31 70.76
C GLU A 146 0.55 -16.72 72.18
N LYS A 147 0.00 -15.52 72.34
CA LYS A 147 -0.17 -14.90 73.67
C LYS A 147 -1.02 -15.76 74.60
N LEU A 148 -2.09 -16.36 74.09
CA LEU A 148 -3.00 -17.21 74.88
C LEU A 148 -2.33 -18.54 75.27
N ALA A 149 -1.58 -19.15 74.35
CA ALA A 149 -0.79 -20.34 74.60
C ALA A 149 0.27 -20.06 75.68
N ASN A 150 1.00 -18.93 75.59
CA ASN A 150 1.98 -18.53 76.59
C ASN A 150 1.34 -18.35 77.97
N LYS A 151 0.20 -17.65 78.07
CA LYS A 151 -0.56 -17.52 79.33
C LYS A 151 -0.95 -18.88 79.90
N THR A 152 -1.35 -19.83 79.05
CA THR A 152 -1.71 -21.19 79.47
C THR A 152 -0.50 -21.95 80.00
N THR A 153 0.66 -21.87 79.32
CA THR A 153 1.92 -22.47 79.78
C THR A 153 2.33 -21.92 81.15
N VAL A 154 2.27 -20.60 81.34
CA VAL A 154 2.58 -19.97 82.64
C VAL A 154 1.60 -20.42 83.73
N ALA A 155 0.29 -20.44 83.42
CA ALA A 155 -0.73 -20.89 84.35
C ALA A 155 -0.60 -22.36 84.74
N MET A 156 -0.16 -23.24 83.81
CA MET A 156 0.15 -24.65 84.10
C MET A 156 1.42 -24.83 84.94
N LEU A 157 2.42 -23.96 84.78
CA LEU A 157 3.69 -24.05 85.51
C LEU A 157 3.52 -23.78 87.02
N PHE A 158 2.60 -22.88 87.39
CA PHE A 158 2.38 -22.47 88.78
C PHE A 158 1.97 -23.63 89.71
N PRO A 159 0.93 -24.43 89.42
CA PRO A 159 0.61 -25.60 90.22
C PRO A 159 1.71 -26.67 90.19
N LEU A 160 2.45 -26.82 89.09
CA LEU A 160 3.58 -27.76 89.01
C LEU A 160 4.71 -27.37 89.99
N PHE A 161 5.04 -26.09 90.07
CA PHE A 161 6.00 -25.54 91.03
C PHE A 161 5.51 -25.70 92.47
N ALA A 162 4.25 -25.36 92.74
CA ALA A 162 3.64 -25.52 94.06
C ALA A 162 3.67 -26.99 94.53
N PHE A 163 3.40 -27.93 93.61
CA PHE A 163 3.45 -29.36 93.90
C PHE A 163 4.87 -29.83 94.24
N SER A 164 5.88 -29.36 93.49
CA SER A 164 7.30 -29.64 93.77
C SER A 164 7.73 -29.14 95.15
N LEU A 165 7.34 -27.91 95.51
CA LEU A 165 7.65 -27.32 96.81
C LEU A 165 7.00 -28.12 97.95
N ALA A 166 5.72 -28.47 97.80
CA ALA A 166 4.99 -29.28 98.76
C ALA A 166 5.66 -30.66 98.94
N PHE A 167 6.03 -31.33 97.85
CA PHE A 167 6.72 -32.62 97.92
C PHE A 167 8.09 -32.53 98.62
N SER A 168 8.86 -31.46 98.36
CA SER A 168 10.11 -31.18 99.07
C SER A 168 9.89 -30.99 100.56
N THR A 169 8.85 -30.23 100.96
CA THR A 169 8.53 -30.03 102.39
C THR A 169 8.10 -31.34 103.07
N ILE A 170 7.32 -32.19 102.39
CA ILE A 170 6.90 -33.49 102.90
C ILE A 170 8.10 -34.42 103.08
N SER A 171 9.01 -34.49 102.08
CA SER A 171 10.25 -35.27 102.20
C SER A 171 11.13 -34.76 103.35
N PHE A 172 11.19 -33.44 103.57
CA PHE A 172 11.95 -32.87 104.68
C PHE A 172 11.36 -33.25 106.04
N ILE A 173 10.03 -33.19 106.19
CA ILE A 173 9.32 -33.63 107.39
C ILE A 173 9.52 -35.13 107.62
N SER A 174 9.44 -35.96 106.57
CA SER A 174 9.61 -37.41 106.66
C SER A 174 11.05 -37.84 106.96
N PHE A 175 12.06 -36.99 106.74
CA PHE A 175 13.46 -37.25 107.10
C PHE A 175 13.80 -36.75 108.51
N ALA A 176 13.04 -35.78 109.03
CA ALA A 176 13.21 -35.20 110.37
C ALA A 176 12.43 -35.94 111.47
N ALA A 177 11.54 -36.86 111.10
CA ALA A 177 10.81 -37.77 112.00
C ALA A 177 11.48 -39.15 112.05
#